data_AF-A0AAD5PPA1-F1
#
_entry.id   AF-A0AAD5PPA1-F1
#
_cell.length_a   1.000
_cell.length_b   1.000
_cell.length_c   1.000
_cell.angle_alpha   90.00
_cell.angle_beta   90.00
_cell.angle_gamma   90.00
#
_symmetry.space_group_name_H-M   'P 1'
#
loop_
_entity.id
_entity.type
_entity.pdbx_description
1 polymer ?
#
loop_
_entity_poly.entity_id
_entity_poly.type
_entity_poly.pdbx_seq_one_letter_code
_entity_poly.pdbx_strand_id
1 'polypeptide(L)'
;MNNVSELKSRYNQIYPAFGSYTECMSRALFTGLSSSILGFSTAFCIQHLLKNKLPYPISGNILVSSFVAVVVGFQVTSVRAQSCQAAWLAAEEKHTFFTENDSKSD
;
A
#
# COMPACT_ATOMS: atom_id res chain seq x y z
N MET A 1 -3.43 3.10 -33.59
CA MET A 1 -3.85 2.78 -32.20
C MET A 1 -3.91 1.27 -31.92
N ASN A 2 -3.44 0.42 -32.85
CA ASN A 2 -3.70 -1.02 -32.83
C ASN A 2 -2.65 -1.81 -32.02
N ASN A 3 -1.48 -1.20 -31.77
CA ASN A 3 -0.36 -1.87 -31.12
C ASN A 3 -0.49 -1.93 -29.59
N VAL A 4 -1.20 -0.98 -28.96
CA VAL A 4 -1.28 -0.91 -27.48
C VAL A 4 -2.16 -2.01 -26.90
N SER A 5 -3.29 -2.31 -27.55
CA SER A 5 -4.18 -3.41 -27.15
C SER A 5 -3.50 -4.77 -27.33
N GLU A 6 -2.74 -4.95 -28.39
CA GLU A 6 -1.98 -6.18 -28.64
C GLU A 6 -0.88 -6.39 -27.59
N LEU A 7 -0.13 -5.33 -27.27
CA LEU A 7 0.87 -5.34 -26.19
C LEU A 7 0.24 -5.66 -24.84
N LYS A 8 -0.92 -5.07 -24.53
CA LYS A 8 -1.65 -5.36 -23.29
C LYS A 8 -2.09 -6.82 -23.22
N SER A 9 -2.60 -7.38 -24.33
CA SER A 9 -2.98 -8.79 -24.39
C SER A 9 -1.78 -9.73 -24.23
N ARG A 10 -0.64 -9.43 -24.88
CA ARG A 10 0.61 -10.19 -24.72
C ARG A 10 1.11 -10.13 -23.28
N TYR A 11 1.08 -8.94 -22.66
CA TYR A 11 1.50 -8.75 -21.28
C TYR A 11 0.59 -9.50 -20.30
N ASN A 12 -0.73 -9.44 -20.48
CA ASN A 12 -1.69 -10.20 -19.66
C ASN A 12 -1.53 -11.71 -19.80
N GLN A 13 -1.08 -12.23 -20.95
CA GLN A 13 -0.79 -13.65 -21.08
C GLN A 13 0.46 -14.08 -20.30
N ILE A 14 1.49 -13.23 -20.26
CA ILE A 14 2.72 -13.51 -19.52
C ILE A 14 2.49 -13.33 -18.02
N TYR A 15 1.71 -12.32 -17.63
CA TYR A 15 1.44 -11.93 -16.24
C TYR A 15 -0.08 -11.81 -15.97
N PRO A 16 -0.82 -12.94 -15.87
CA PRO A 16 -2.28 -12.92 -15.74
C PRO A 16 -2.77 -12.28 -14.44
N ALA A 17 -2.00 -12.36 -13.36
CA ALA A 17 -2.38 -11.84 -12.04
C ALA A 17 -1.97 -10.37 -11.81
N PHE A 18 -1.13 -9.80 -12.67
CA PHE A 18 -0.58 -8.45 -12.47
C PHE A 18 -1.65 -7.35 -12.47
N GLY A 19 -2.70 -7.49 -13.29
CA GLY A 19 -3.84 -6.57 -13.26
C GLY A 19 -4.47 -6.48 -11.88
N SER A 20 -4.84 -7.63 -11.31
CA SER A 20 -5.44 -7.72 -9.97
C SER A 20 -4.50 -7.22 -8.85
N TYR A 21 -3.19 -7.46 -9.01
CA TYR A 21 -2.16 -6.93 -8.11
C TYR A 21 -2.15 -5.39 -8.10
N THR A 22 -2.13 -4.76 -9.27
CA THR A 22 -2.09 -3.28 -9.36
C THR A 22 -3.37 -2.62 -8.83
N GLU A 23 -4.53 -3.25 -9.01
CA GLU A 23 -5.79 -2.81 -8.38
C GLU A 23 -5.73 -2.92 -6.85
N CYS A 24 -5.20 -4.02 -6.31
CA CYS A 24 -5.00 -4.18 -4.87
C CYS A 24 -4.03 -3.14 -4.32
N MET A 25 -2.91 -2.91 -5.01
CA MET A 25 -1.85 -1.98 -4.59
C MET A 25 -2.33 -0.53 -4.60
N SER A 26 -3.06 -0.11 -5.64
CA SER A 26 -3.64 1.25 -5.67
C SER A 26 -4.64 1.47 -4.53
N ARG A 27 -5.52 0.50 -4.24
CA ARG A 27 -6.43 0.57 -3.09
C ARG A 27 -5.67 0.63 -1.75
N ALA A 28 -4.60 -0.15 -1.61
CA ALA A 28 -3.75 -0.12 -0.43
C ALA A 28 -3.13 1.27 -0.21
N LEU A 29 -2.58 1.88 -1.27
CA LEU A 29 -2.01 3.23 -1.23
C LEU A 29 -3.04 4.29 -0.87
N PHE A 30 -4.22 4.28 -1.48
CA PHE A 30 -5.29 5.23 -1.16
C PHE A 30 -5.78 5.07 0.28
N THR A 31 -5.86 3.84 0.79
CA THR A 31 -6.22 3.55 2.18
C THR A 31 -5.14 4.04 3.16
N GLY A 32 -3.86 3.89 2.80
CA GLY A 32 -2.74 4.43 3.56
C GLY A 32 -2.80 5.95 3.64
N LEU A 33 -3.00 6.62 2.50
CA LEU A 33 -3.12 8.08 2.42
C LEU A 33 -4.29 8.62 3.24
N SER A 34 -5.47 8.00 3.13
CA SER A 34 -6.63 8.42 3.92
C SER A 34 -6.38 8.24 5.43
N SER A 35 -5.74 7.14 5.82
CA SER A 35 -5.36 6.87 7.21
C SER A 35 -4.34 7.88 7.74
N SER A 36 -3.36 8.29 6.93
CA SER A 36 -2.39 9.33 7.29
C SER A 36 -3.06 10.68 7.53
N ILE A 37 -3.98 11.08 6.65
CA ILE A 37 -4.71 12.35 6.77
C ILE A 37 -5.55 12.34 8.05
N LEU A 38 -6.30 11.26 8.29
CA LEU A 38 -7.10 11.09 9.50
C LEU A 38 -6.22 11.07 10.77
N GLY A 39 -5.08 10.39 10.71
CA GLY A 39 -4.10 10.35 11.80
C GLY A 39 -3.53 11.73 12.12
N PHE A 40 -3.18 12.51 11.10
CA PHE A 40 -2.71 13.89 11.25
C PHE A 40 -3.78 14.78 11.89
N SER A 41 -5.01 14.77 11.35
CA SER A 41 -6.12 15.57 11.88
C SER A 41 -6.46 15.20 13.32
N THR A 42 -6.48 13.91 13.63
CA THR A 42 -6.75 13.41 15.00
C THR A 42 -5.67 13.87 15.97
N ALA A 43 -4.39 13.69 15.62
CA ALA A 43 -3.27 14.14 16.44
C ALA A 43 -3.29 15.66 16.64
N PHE A 44 -3.58 16.43 15.59
CA PHE A 44 -3.67 17.88 15.66
C PHE A 44 -4.81 18.37 16.56
N CYS A 45 -6.00 17.76 16.47
CA CYS A 45 -7.13 18.08 17.35
C CYS A 45 -6.82 17.76 18.82
N ILE A 46 -6.24 16.60 19.12
CA ILE A 46 -5.84 16.21 20.49
C ILE A 46 -4.82 17.20 21.05
N GLN A 47 -3.80 17.54 20.25
CA GLN A 47 -2.77 18.51 20.62
C GLN A 47 -3.33 19.92 20.84
N HIS A 48 -4.31 20.33 20.03
CA HIS A 48 -4.99 21.61 20.19
C HIS A 48 -5.80 21.69 21.49
N LEU A 49 -6.50 20.61 21.86
CA LEU A 49 -7.24 20.52 23.12
C LEU A 49 -6.30 20.50 24.34
N LEU A 50 -5.18 19.77 24.27
CA LEU A 50 -4.19 19.70 25.35
C LEU A 50 -3.42 21.01 25.55
N LYS A 51 -3.23 21.81 24.50
CA LYS A 51 -2.57 23.12 24.57
C LYS A 51 -3.29 24.09 25.53
N ASN A 52 -4.58 23.91 25.77
CA ASN A 52 -5.34 24.71 26.75
C ASN A 52 -5.01 24.35 28.21
N LYS A 53 -4.32 23.22 28.46
CA LYS A 53 -3.97 22.72 29.79
C LYS A 53 -2.46 22.69 30.08
N LEU A 54 -1.59 22.67 29.07
CA LEU A 54 -0.13 22.67 29.24
C LEU A 54 0.57 23.80 28.44
N PRO A 55 1.52 24.54 29.03
CA PRO A 55 2.29 25.58 28.35
C PRO A 55 3.34 24.96 27.41
N TYR A 56 2.90 24.47 26.24
CA TYR A 56 3.77 23.85 25.24
C TYR A 56 3.94 24.74 23.99
N PRO A 57 5.16 24.87 23.42
CA PRO A 57 5.39 25.70 22.24
C PRO A 57 4.70 25.15 20.98
N ILE A 58 4.09 26.04 20.21
CA ILE A 58 3.30 25.74 19.00
C ILE A 58 4.09 24.94 17.95
N SER A 59 5.41 25.12 17.88
CA SER A 59 6.28 24.53 16.87
C SER A 59 6.43 23.00 16.99
N GLY A 60 6.28 22.43 18.19
CA GLY A 60 6.43 20.98 18.41
C GLY A 60 5.22 20.16 17.96
N ASN A 61 4.02 20.75 17.95
CA ASN A 61 2.78 20.05 17.62
C ASN A 61 2.78 19.53 16.17
N ILE A 62 3.17 20.37 15.21
CA ILE A 62 3.15 20.01 13.78
C ILE A 62 4.17 18.90 13.48
N LEU A 63 5.32 18.91 14.17
CA LEU A 63 6.34 17.88 14.00
C LEU A 63 5.82 16.52 14.46
N VAL A 64 5.16 16.49 15.62
CA VAL A 64 4.58 15.26 16.18
C VAL A 64 3.42 14.75 15.35
N SER A 65 2.50 15.62 14.90
CA SER A 65 1.37 15.19 14.07
C SER A 65 1.83 14.66 12.71
N SER A 66 2.85 15.28 12.12
CA SER A 66 3.46 14.81 10.87
C SER A 66 4.15 13.46 11.04
N PHE A 67 4.90 13.28 12.13
CA PHE A 67 5.54 12.00 12.44
C PHE A 67 4.52 10.89 12.63
N VAL A 68 3.45 11.14 13.39
CA VAL A 68 2.33 10.20 13.57
C VAL A 68 1.70 9.84 12.22
N ALA A 69 1.44 10.83 11.36
CA ALA A 69 0.84 10.59 10.04
C ALA A 69 1.73 9.69 9.16
N VAL A 70 3.05 9.90 9.17
CA VAL A 70 4.00 9.08 8.41
C VAL A 70 4.03 7.64 8.94
N VAL A 71 4.12 7.46 10.25
CA VAL A 71 4.16 6.13 10.87
C VAL A 71 2.87 5.36 10.59
N VAL A 72 1.71 5.99 10.78
CA VAL A 72 0.40 5.38 10.50
C VAL A 72 0.28 5.02 9.03
N GLY A 73 0.59 5.95 8.12
CA GLY A 73 0.56 5.70 6.68
C GLY A 73 1.47 4.57 6.25
N PHE A 74 2.70 4.54 6.76
CA PHE A 74 3.69 3.52 6.43
C PHE A 74 3.26 2.14 6.93
N GLN A 75 2.75 2.04 8.16
CA GLN A 75 2.28 0.77 8.72
C GLN A 75 1.07 0.24 7.95
N VAL A 76 0.05 1.08 7.73
CA VAL A 76 -1.15 0.67 6.98
C VAL A 76 -0.79 0.25 5.56
N THR A 77 0.06 1.02 4.89
CA THR A 77 0.47 0.73 3.50
C THR A 77 1.31 -0.54 3.43
N SER A 78 2.28 -0.73 4.33
CA SER A 78 3.17 -1.90 4.30
C SER A 78 2.43 -3.21 4.53
N VAL A 79 1.54 -3.28 5.53
CA VAL A 79 0.73 -4.48 5.81
C VAL A 79 -0.16 -4.82 4.60
N ARG A 80 -0.83 -3.81 4.03
CA ARG A 80 -1.70 -4.01 2.86
C ARG A 80 -0.88 -4.41 1.63
N ALA A 81 0.25 -3.76 1.38
CA ALA A 81 1.13 -4.05 0.25
C ALA A 81 1.69 -5.49 0.32
N GLN A 82 2.12 -5.93 1.50
CA GLN A 82 2.57 -7.32 1.71
C GLN A 82 1.47 -8.33 1.40
N SER A 83 0.22 -8.05 1.81
CA SER A 83 -0.91 -8.93 1.48
C SER A 83 -1.22 -9.00 -0.02
N CYS A 84 -1.16 -7.85 -0.72
CA CYS A 84 -1.34 -7.80 -2.18
C CYS A 84 -0.21 -8.54 -2.91
N GLN A 85 1.03 -8.39 -2.44
CA GLN A 85 2.19 -9.07 -3.02
C GLN A 85 2.13 -10.59 -2.80
N ALA A 86 1.75 -11.05 -1.61
CA ALA A 86 1.58 -12.48 -1.32
C ALA A 86 0.48 -13.10 -2.19
N ALA A 87 -0.64 -12.41 -2.37
CA ALA A 87 -1.71 -12.85 -3.27
C ALA A 87 -1.25 -12.92 -4.74
N TRP A 88 -0.43 -11.95 -5.18
CA TRP A 88 0.14 -11.96 -6.52
C TRP A 88 1.08 -13.14 -6.72
N LEU A 89 2.03 -13.37 -5.81
CA LEU A 89 2.97 -14.49 -5.88
C LEU A 89 2.24 -15.84 -5.91
N ALA A 90 1.22 -16.03 -5.06
CA ALA A 90 0.44 -17.27 -5.04
C ALA A 90 -0.38 -17.50 -6.32
N ALA A 91 -0.80 -16.43 -7.00
CA ALA A 91 -1.48 -16.51 -8.29
C ALA A 91 -0.50 -16.76 -9.43
N GLU A 92 0.68 -16.14 -9.37
CA GLU A 92 1.74 -16.28 -10.37
C GLU A 92 2.35 -17.70 -10.32
N GLU A 93 2.63 -18.26 -9.13
CA GLU A 93 3.16 -19.61 -8.94
C GLU A 93 2.27 -20.70 -9.56
N LYS A 94 0.94 -20.53 -9.47
CA LYS A 94 -0.03 -21.44 -10.09
C LYS A 94 -0.06 -21.37 -11.62
N HIS A 95 0.49 -20.32 -12.22
CA HIS A 95 0.36 -20.02 -13.64
C HIS A 95 1.71 -19.87 -14.38
N THR A 96 2.86 -19.96 -13.69
CA THR A 96 4.20 -19.79 -14.28
C THR A 96 5.13 -21.00 -14.08
N PHE A 97 6.18 -21.05 -14.90
CA PHE A 97 7.26 -22.05 -15.05
C PHE A 97 7.92 -22.63 -13.77
N PHE A 98 7.64 -22.09 -12.58
CA PHE A 98 8.19 -22.63 -11.32
C PHE A 98 7.54 -23.97 -10.95
N THR A 99 6.25 -24.15 -11.21
CA THR A 99 5.57 -25.44 -10.97
C THR A 99 6.08 -26.54 -11.91
N GLU A 100 6.43 -26.22 -13.16
CA GLU A 100 6.93 -27.19 -14.14
C GLU A 100 8.36 -27.71 -13.80
N ASN A 101 9.17 -26.92 -13.10
CA ASN A 101 10.50 -27.37 -12.66
C ASN A 101 10.47 -28.11 -11.32
N ASP A 102 9.52 -27.80 -10.42
CA ASP A 102 9.34 -28.52 -9.16
C ASP A 102 8.75 -29.93 -9.40
N SER A 103 7.74 -30.04 -10.28
CA SER A 103 7.10 -31.31 -10.64
C SER A 103 7.93 -32.25 -11.54
N LYS A 104 9.13 -31.84 -11.94
CA LYS A 104 10.08 -32.66 -12.72
C LYS A 104 11.26 -33.18 -11.89
N SER A 105 11.33 -32.78 -10.61
CA SER A 105 12.36 -33.26 -9.66
C SER A 105 11.85 -34.31 -8.67
N ASP A 106 10.61 -34.79 -8.82
CA ASP A 106 10.06 -36.00 -8.20
C ASP A 106 10.06 -37.18 -9.20
#